data_AF-A0A661NBU8-F1
#
_entry.id   AF-A0A661NBU8-F1
#
_cell.length_a   1.000
_cell.length_b   1.000
_cell.length_c   1.000
_cell.angle_alpha   90.00
_cell.angle_beta   90.00
_cell.angle_gamma   90.00
#
_symmetry.space_group_name_H-M   'P 1'
#
loop_
_entity.id
_entity.type
_entity.pdbx_description
1 polymer ?
#
loop_
_entity_poly.entity_id
_entity_poly.type
_entity_poly.pdbx_seq_one_letter_code
_entity_poly.pdbx_strand_id
1 'polypeptide(L)'
;MGESPYIVLGRSRDCDLVLVDPSVSGRHARLSWKDGHILLEDLGSANGTFVRGVKVERARIRSGEDVRFGSDALRWSDSRLRGFLRAGAGGDTIVGMSIPGRRFICGACGTRGMLPSGFTKGVLKCKSCGASLFVGRSRPQGGMLAAGVVGVLAVAVAALWAVVWTGSGQGALGTAAERLGLGDARPRTSEEESVRVHTAPLVVRALDYEDALTRNTAVRIAAGEEGPFHVEQAARIWTHVRREWSYVNDPRGEEYFARSSETIANDFAGDCDDFAIVLSSMITSIGGDVRVVMMDGPAGGHAYAEVCIESDARDVAQRLSRYYRRRQNGQQRIDQIHFRSSERCGVWLNLDWNAGVPGGSYGAEEWAVAIYTDGHTERLTAAAGEGGATTPPNFTTPPR
;
A
#
# COMPACT_ATOMS: atom_id res chain seq x y z
N MET A 1 9.27 22.70 -15.76
CA MET A 1 8.74 21.71 -16.72
C MET A 1 8.27 20.52 -15.90
N GLY A 2 6.97 20.22 -15.89
CA GLY A 2 6.44 19.11 -15.10
C GLY A 2 6.90 17.77 -15.68
N GLU A 3 7.17 16.79 -14.82
CA GLU A 3 7.51 15.43 -15.25
C GLU A 3 6.33 14.80 -15.99
N SER A 4 6.57 14.20 -17.17
CA SER A 4 5.53 13.51 -17.93
C SER A 4 4.99 12.34 -17.11
N PRO A 5 3.66 12.13 -17.08
CA PRO A 5 3.07 10.99 -16.40
C PRO A 5 3.71 9.68 -16.85
N TYR A 6 4.04 8.82 -15.89
CA TYR A 6 4.65 7.52 -16.13
C TYR A 6 3.96 6.43 -15.30
N ILE A 7 4.15 5.20 -15.75
CA ILE A 7 3.85 3.99 -14.98
C ILE A 7 5.12 3.24 -14.66
N VAL A 8 5.17 2.59 -13.50
CA VAL A 8 6.25 1.71 -13.08
C VAL A 8 5.83 0.27 -13.31
N LEU A 9 6.75 -0.53 -13.82
CA LEU A 9 6.58 -1.97 -13.98
C LEU A 9 7.70 -2.71 -13.26
N GLY A 10 7.38 -3.86 -12.68
CA GLY A 10 8.29 -4.61 -11.82
C GLY A 10 7.61 -5.76 -11.10
N ARG A 11 8.37 -6.49 -10.29
CA ARG A 11 7.86 -7.64 -9.52
C ARG A 11 7.17 -7.23 -8.23
N SER A 12 7.45 -6.03 -7.71
CA SER A 12 6.78 -5.51 -6.51
C SER A 12 5.32 -5.24 -6.79
N ARG A 13 4.49 -5.37 -5.76
CA ARG A 13 3.05 -5.11 -5.82
C ARG A 13 2.72 -3.64 -5.95
N ASP A 14 3.67 -2.76 -5.65
CA ASP A 14 3.52 -1.30 -5.78
C ASP A 14 3.73 -0.79 -7.21
N CYS A 15 4.10 -1.68 -8.13
CA CYS A 15 4.21 -1.33 -9.53
C CYS A 15 2.83 -1.18 -10.16
N ASP A 16 2.65 -0.14 -10.98
CA ASP A 16 1.46 0.05 -11.81
C ASP A 16 1.23 -1.14 -12.77
N LEU A 17 2.29 -1.86 -13.15
CA LEU A 17 2.21 -3.15 -13.85
C LEU A 17 3.12 -4.19 -13.19
N VAL A 18 2.50 -5.14 -12.49
CA VAL A 18 3.22 -6.23 -11.82
C VAL A 18 3.55 -7.35 -12.82
N LEU A 19 4.84 -7.69 -12.92
CA LEU A 19 5.35 -8.81 -13.70
C LEU A 19 5.81 -9.91 -12.73
N VAL A 20 5.08 -11.03 -12.73
CA VAL A 20 5.30 -12.15 -11.81
C VAL A 20 6.40 -13.07 -12.37
N ASP A 21 7.63 -12.56 -12.38
CA ASP A 21 8.81 -13.34 -12.74
C ASP A 21 9.96 -12.99 -11.77
N PRO A 22 10.60 -13.99 -11.13
CA PRO A 22 11.69 -13.77 -10.16
C PRO A 22 12.89 -12.98 -10.69
N SER A 23 13.14 -13.00 -12.00
CA SER A 23 14.20 -12.23 -12.65
C SER A 23 13.86 -10.74 -12.79
N VAL A 24 12.61 -10.36 -12.55
CA VAL A 24 12.18 -8.96 -12.60
C VAL A 24 12.43 -8.32 -11.24
N SER A 25 13.19 -7.22 -11.20
CA SER A 25 13.38 -6.41 -10.01
C SER A 25 12.07 -5.83 -9.45
N GLY A 26 12.05 -5.55 -8.14
CA GLY A 26 10.88 -5.00 -7.44
C GLY A 26 10.26 -3.81 -8.17
N ARG A 27 11.06 -2.81 -8.51
CA ARG A 27 10.76 -1.78 -9.51
C ARG A 27 11.75 -1.93 -10.66
N HIS A 28 11.30 -2.37 -11.81
CA HIS A 28 12.19 -2.81 -12.90
C HIS A 28 12.41 -1.71 -13.95
N ALA A 29 11.31 -1.15 -14.46
CA ALA A 29 11.36 -0.10 -15.46
C ALA A 29 10.19 0.87 -15.27
N ARG A 30 10.24 2.00 -15.95
CA ARG A 30 9.09 2.89 -16.12
C ARG A 30 8.80 3.16 -17.58
N LEU A 31 7.52 3.34 -17.89
CA LEU A 31 7.03 3.72 -19.20
C LEU A 31 6.37 5.10 -19.11
N SER A 32 6.76 6.01 -19.99
CA SER A 32 6.11 7.32 -20.14
C SER A 32 5.74 7.56 -21.60
N TRP A 33 4.77 8.43 -21.84
CA TRP A 33 4.48 8.91 -23.19
C TRP A 33 5.23 10.21 -23.45
N LYS A 34 5.92 10.27 -24.60
CA LYS A 34 6.64 11.45 -25.03
C LYS A 34 6.65 11.53 -26.56
N ASP A 35 6.21 12.66 -27.10
CA ASP A 35 6.25 12.97 -28.54
C ASP A 35 5.58 11.88 -29.42
N GLY A 36 4.47 11.28 -28.95
CA GLY A 36 3.78 10.20 -29.67
C GLY A 36 4.49 8.82 -29.63
N HIS A 37 5.55 8.70 -28.84
CA HIS A 37 6.28 7.47 -28.58
C HIS A 37 6.19 7.06 -27.10
N ILE A 38 6.48 5.79 -26.84
CA ILE A 38 6.61 5.29 -25.48
C ILE A 38 8.09 5.30 -25.14
N LEU A 39 8.42 6.07 -24.12
CA LEU A 39 9.75 6.10 -23.56
C LEU A 39 9.82 5.07 -22.43
N LEU A 40 10.65 4.05 -22.66
CA LEU A 40 10.99 3.03 -21.68
C LEU A 40 12.31 3.40 -21.01
N GLU A 41 12.35 3.34 -19.69
CA GLU A 41 13.54 3.58 -18.89
C GLU A 41 13.71 2.47 -17.83
N ASP A 42 14.86 1.82 -17.82
CA ASP A 42 15.23 0.86 -16.78
C ASP A 42 15.55 1.59 -15.47
N LEU A 43 15.11 1.05 -14.33
CA LEU A 43 15.25 1.68 -13.01
C LEU A 43 16.43 1.13 -12.21
N GLY A 44 17.46 0.60 -12.87
CA GLY A 44 18.59 -0.07 -12.23
C GLY A 44 18.29 -1.54 -11.92
N SER A 45 17.57 -2.20 -12.83
CA SER A 45 17.17 -3.59 -12.63
C SER A 45 18.38 -4.55 -12.64
N ALA A 46 18.31 -5.60 -11.83
CA ALA A 46 19.40 -6.55 -11.65
C ALA A 46 19.71 -7.32 -12.94
N ASN A 47 18.67 -7.70 -13.68
CA ASN A 47 18.78 -8.52 -14.89
C ASN A 47 18.66 -7.72 -16.19
N GLY A 48 18.36 -6.42 -16.10
CA GLY A 48 18.29 -5.50 -17.23
C GLY A 48 17.00 -5.56 -18.03
N THR A 49 16.76 -4.45 -18.74
CA THR A 49 15.72 -4.30 -19.75
C THR A 49 16.30 -4.43 -21.16
N PHE A 50 15.60 -5.11 -22.06
CA PHE A 50 16.05 -5.35 -23.44
C PHE A 50 14.97 -4.98 -24.45
N VAL A 51 15.37 -4.33 -25.54
CA VAL A 51 14.51 -4.02 -26.69
C VAL A 51 15.12 -4.65 -27.93
N ARG A 52 14.36 -5.51 -28.62
CA ARG A 52 14.84 -6.32 -29.77
C ARG A 52 16.14 -7.09 -29.45
N GLY A 53 16.25 -7.59 -28.22
CA GLY A 53 17.41 -8.35 -27.74
C GLY A 53 18.61 -7.53 -27.29
N VAL A 54 18.61 -6.20 -27.47
CA VAL A 54 19.69 -5.31 -27.03
C VAL A 54 19.37 -4.74 -25.65
N LYS A 55 20.30 -4.82 -24.69
CA LYS A 55 20.13 -4.22 -23.36
C LYS A 55 20.10 -2.70 -23.47
N VAL A 56 19.14 -2.06 -22.81
CA VAL A 56 18.94 -0.61 -22.87
C VAL A 56 18.72 -0.04 -21.47
N GLU A 57 19.25 1.15 -21.23
CA GLU A 57 18.88 1.97 -20.07
C GLU A 57 17.68 2.86 -20.38
N ARG A 58 17.62 3.39 -21.61
CA ARG A 58 16.47 4.12 -22.15
C ARG A 58 16.25 3.77 -23.61
N ALA A 59 14.99 3.61 -24.01
CA ALA A 59 14.62 3.38 -25.40
C ALA A 59 13.28 4.02 -25.74
N ARG A 60 13.18 4.58 -26.95
CA ARG A 60 11.89 4.88 -27.57
C ARG A 60 11.39 3.62 -28.25
N ILE A 61 10.29 3.08 -27.76
CA ILE A 61 9.68 1.86 -28.29
C ILE A 61 8.40 2.17 -29.05
N ARG A 62 8.15 1.40 -30.10
CA ARG A 62 6.89 1.41 -30.85
C ARG A 62 5.97 0.31 -30.36
N SER A 63 4.67 0.53 -30.57
CA SER A 63 3.69 -0.51 -30.33
C SER A 63 3.97 -1.74 -31.19
N GLY A 64 4.13 -2.91 -30.56
CA GLY A 64 4.42 -4.18 -31.24
C GLY A 64 5.88 -4.62 -31.22
N GLU A 65 6.79 -3.82 -30.65
CA GLU A 65 8.19 -4.23 -30.50
C GLU A 65 8.38 -5.23 -29.36
N ASP A 66 9.36 -6.13 -29.52
CA ASP A 66 9.72 -7.10 -28.49
C ASP A 66 10.54 -6.41 -27.40
N VAL A 67 9.98 -6.39 -26.20
CA VAL A 67 10.58 -5.88 -24.97
C VAL A 67 10.68 -7.01 -23.96
N ARG A 68 11.81 -7.12 -23.28
CA ARG A 68 12.06 -8.14 -22.26
C ARG A 68 12.57 -7.48 -20.99
N PHE A 69 12.03 -7.91 -19.85
CA PHE A 69 12.39 -7.45 -18.51
C PHE A 69 12.91 -8.66 -17.74
N GLY A 70 14.19 -8.67 -17.38
CA GLY A 70 14.81 -9.88 -16.85
C GLY A 70 14.70 -11.05 -17.85
N SER A 71 14.33 -12.25 -17.41
CA SER A 71 14.04 -13.41 -18.26
C SER A 71 12.62 -13.40 -18.85
N ASP A 72 11.70 -12.55 -18.39
CA ASP A 72 10.31 -12.51 -18.87
C ASP A 72 10.15 -11.66 -20.14
N ALA A 73 9.62 -12.26 -21.21
CA ALA A 73 9.38 -11.59 -22.48
C ALA A 73 7.95 -11.03 -22.52
N LEU A 74 7.82 -9.71 -22.39
CA LEU A 74 6.53 -9.03 -22.46
C LEU A 74 6.30 -8.47 -23.87
N ARG A 75 5.62 -9.24 -24.72
CA ARG A 75 5.24 -8.75 -26.05
C ARG A 75 4.27 -7.58 -25.92
N TRP A 76 4.40 -6.53 -26.72
CA TRP A 76 3.49 -5.38 -26.64
C TRP A 76 2.01 -5.71 -26.91
N SER A 77 1.77 -6.77 -27.67
CA SER A 77 0.44 -7.33 -27.92
C SER A 77 -0.18 -8.02 -26.71
N ASP A 78 0.59 -8.24 -25.64
CA ASP A 78 0.15 -8.86 -24.39
C ASP A 78 -0.99 -8.05 -23.78
N SER A 79 -2.05 -8.74 -23.40
CA SER A 79 -3.26 -8.13 -22.83
C SER A 79 -2.96 -7.31 -21.57
N ARG A 80 -1.91 -7.66 -20.82
CA ARG A 80 -1.43 -6.91 -19.65
C ARG A 80 -0.96 -5.51 -20.01
N LEU A 81 -0.34 -5.34 -21.19
CA LEU A 81 0.10 -4.04 -21.66
C LEU A 81 -1.04 -3.24 -22.32
N ARG A 82 -1.98 -3.91 -23.02
CA ARG A 82 -3.06 -3.27 -23.82
C ARG A 82 -3.88 -2.20 -23.09
N GLY A 83 -4.04 -2.30 -21.77
CA GLY A 83 -4.67 -1.26 -20.96
C GLY A 83 -3.89 0.06 -21.07
N PHE A 84 -2.58 0.00 -20.84
CA PHE A 84 -1.70 1.15 -20.68
C PHE A 84 -1.29 1.85 -22.00
N LEU A 85 -1.74 1.35 -23.16
CA LEU A 85 -1.26 1.77 -24.50
C LEU A 85 -2.07 2.84 -25.22
N ARG A 86 -3.08 3.44 -24.58
CA ARG A 86 -4.06 4.25 -25.30
C ARG A 86 -3.89 5.73 -25.03
N ALA A 87 -3.43 6.48 -26.04
CA ALA A 87 -3.55 7.93 -26.10
C ALA A 87 -5.01 8.36 -25.85
N GLY A 88 -5.25 9.11 -24.78
CA GLY A 88 -6.56 9.72 -24.53
C GLY A 88 -6.82 10.92 -25.44
N ALA A 89 -8.09 11.20 -25.66
CA ALA A 89 -8.54 12.36 -26.43
C ALA A 89 -8.06 13.66 -25.76
N GLY A 90 -7.07 14.31 -26.35
CA GLY A 90 -6.50 15.57 -25.88
C GLY A 90 -4.98 15.59 -25.62
N GLY A 91 -4.26 14.51 -25.92
CA GLY A 91 -2.83 14.39 -25.60
C GLY A 91 -2.62 13.57 -24.34
N ASP A 92 -1.87 12.49 -24.50
CA ASP A 92 -1.11 11.76 -23.48
C ASP A 92 -1.82 11.12 -22.26
N THR A 93 -3.06 10.62 -22.37
CA THR A 93 -3.66 9.82 -21.25
C THR A 93 -3.11 8.38 -21.14
N ILE A 94 -2.84 7.86 -19.91
CA ILE A 94 -2.52 6.43 -19.62
C ILE A 94 -3.69 5.73 -18.91
N VAL A 95 -4.48 4.87 -19.57
CA VAL A 95 -5.66 4.21 -18.96
C VAL A 95 -5.40 2.73 -18.65
N GLY A 96 -4.78 2.40 -17.52
CA GLY A 96 -4.54 1.01 -17.12
C GLY A 96 -5.82 0.19 -16.88
N MET A 97 -6.24 -0.64 -17.85
CA MET A 97 -7.37 -1.58 -17.69
C MET A 97 -6.98 -2.93 -17.07
N SER A 98 -5.75 -3.10 -16.59
CA SER A 98 -5.23 -4.42 -16.18
C SER A 98 -4.70 -4.50 -14.73
N ILE A 99 -4.99 -3.49 -13.91
CA ILE A 99 -4.83 -3.54 -12.44
C ILE A 99 -6.24 -3.71 -11.84
N PRO A 100 -6.57 -4.81 -11.16
CA PRO A 100 -7.85 -4.93 -10.47
C PRO A 100 -7.85 -4.05 -9.20
N GLY A 101 -9.03 -3.54 -8.85
CA GLY A 101 -9.23 -2.24 -8.20
C GLY A 101 -9.44 -1.11 -9.18
N ARG A 102 -9.20 -1.38 -10.47
CA ARG A 102 -9.46 -0.47 -11.58
C ARG A 102 -8.88 0.92 -11.30
N ARG A 103 -7.58 1.01 -11.02
CA ARG A 103 -6.88 2.30 -10.88
C ARG A 103 -6.70 2.94 -12.26
N PHE A 104 -6.81 4.25 -12.36
CA PHE A 104 -6.51 5.02 -13.58
C PHE A 104 -5.43 6.06 -13.28
N ILE A 105 -4.64 6.39 -14.30
CA ILE A 105 -3.74 7.56 -14.29
C ILE A 105 -4.27 8.55 -15.31
N CYS A 106 -4.68 9.73 -14.87
CA CYS A 106 -5.07 10.78 -15.79
C CYS A 106 -3.83 11.27 -16.52
N GLY A 107 -3.53 10.80 -17.72
CA GLY A 107 -2.31 11.26 -18.38
C GLY A 107 -2.36 12.70 -18.92
N ALA A 108 -3.47 13.44 -18.75
CA ALA A 108 -3.45 14.90 -18.89
C ALA A 108 -2.73 15.61 -17.73
N CYS A 109 -2.75 15.05 -16.51
CA CYS A 109 -2.18 15.71 -15.32
C CYS A 109 -1.42 14.78 -14.35
N GLY A 110 -1.28 13.49 -14.69
CA GLY A 110 -0.68 12.45 -13.84
C GLY A 110 -1.52 11.97 -12.67
N THR A 111 -2.73 12.52 -12.44
CA THR A 111 -3.53 12.17 -11.26
C THR A 111 -3.92 10.70 -11.25
N ARG A 112 -3.51 9.99 -10.21
CA ARG A 112 -3.94 8.61 -9.92
C ARG A 112 -5.31 8.63 -9.25
N GLY A 113 -6.17 7.68 -9.59
CA GLY A 113 -7.49 7.55 -8.98
C GLY A 113 -8.08 6.16 -9.19
N MET A 114 -9.22 5.90 -8.56
CA MET A 114 -9.95 4.64 -8.72
C MET A 114 -11.13 4.83 -9.68
N LEU A 115 -11.33 3.89 -10.59
CA LEU A 115 -12.57 3.80 -11.35
C LEU A 115 -13.71 3.50 -10.35
N PRO A 116 -14.90 4.10 -10.52
CA PRO A 116 -16.04 3.81 -9.64
C PRO A 116 -16.38 2.31 -9.61
N SER A 117 -16.89 1.83 -8.47
CA SER A 117 -17.36 0.45 -8.35
C SER A 117 -18.38 0.12 -9.46
N GLY A 118 -18.21 -1.04 -10.11
CA GLY A 118 -19.02 -1.47 -11.25
C GLY A 118 -18.71 -0.78 -12.60
N PHE A 119 -17.85 0.25 -12.65
CA PHE A 119 -17.57 0.99 -13.89
C PHE A 119 -16.68 0.20 -14.87
N THR A 120 -17.30 -0.47 -15.85
CA THR A 120 -16.61 -1.36 -16.80
C THR A 120 -16.26 -0.68 -18.13
N LYS A 121 -17.03 0.33 -18.54
CA LYS A 121 -16.89 1.06 -19.81
C LYS A 121 -17.57 2.42 -19.73
N GLY A 122 -17.07 3.41 -20.47
CA GLY A 122 -17.67 4.74 -20.54
C GLY A 122 -16.65 5.88 -20.51
N VAL A 123 -17.10 7.06 -20.09
CA VAL A 123 -16.26 8.25 -19.91
C VAL A 123 -16.23 8.63 -18.44
N LEU A 124 -15.05 8.85 -17.89
CA LEU A 124 -14.85 9.43 -16.56
C LEU A 124 -14.27 10.83 -16.66
N LYS A 125 -14.56 11.67 -15.67
CA LYS A 125 -13.93 12.97 -15.52
C LYS A 125 -12.82 12.88 -14.48
N CYS A 126 -11.62 13.29 -14.85
CA CYS A 126 -10.55 13.45 -13.89
C CYS A 126 -10.95 14.56 -12.90
N LYS A 127 -11.02 14.22 -11.61
CA LYS A 127 -11.41 15.17 -10.56
C LYS A 127 -10.40 16.30 -10.37
N SER A 128 -9.16 16.12 -10.83
CA SER A 128 -8.10 17.12 -10.69
C SER A 128 -8.08 18.14 -11.85
N CYS A 129 -8.14 17.68 -13.10
CA CYS A 129 -7.98 18.56 -14.27
C CYS A 129 -9.22 18.64 -15.18
N GLY A 130 -10.28 17.88 -14.89
CA GLY A 130 -11.51 17.85 -15.69
C GLY A 130 -11.41 17.09 -17.02
N ALA A 131 -10.26 16.50 -17.34
CA ALA A 131 -10.05 15.73 -18.56
C ALA A 131 -10.98 14.51 -18.64
N SER A 132 -11.46 14.20 -19.84
CA SER A 132 -12.29 13.02 -20.12
C SER A 132 -11.40 11.78 -20.33
N LEU A 133 -11.61 10.75 -19.51
CA LEU A 133 -10.92 9.46 -19.56
C LEU A 133 -11.86 8.42 -20.16
N PHE A 134 -11.48 7.80 -21.27
CA PHE A 134 -12.33 6.84 -21.98
C PHE A 134 -11.93 5.40 -21.65
N VAL A 135 -12.87 4.61 -21.15
CA VAL A 135 -12.66 3.22 -20.73
C VAL A 135 -13.52 2.29 -21.58
N GLY A 136 -12.94 1.20 -22.12
CA GLY A 136 -13.70 0.11 -22.74
C GLY A 136 -14.25 0.33 -24.16
N ARG A 137 -14.01 1.45 -24.85
CA ARG A 137 -14.35 1.59 -26.28
C ARG A 137 -13.13 1.48 -27.17
N SER A 138 -13.21 0.69 -28.24
CA SER A 138 -12.47 0.94 -29.48
C SER A 138 -12.87 2.32 -29.99
N ARG A 139 -11.90 3.10 -30.47
CA ARG A 139 -12.11 4.36 -31.19
C ARG A 139 -13.36 4.22 -32.09
N PRO A 140 -14.36 5.13 -32.09
CA PRO A 140 -15.24 5.19 -33.23
C PRO A 140 -14.33 5.45 -34.44
N GLN A 141 -14.24 4.47 -35.35
CA GLN A 141 -13.72 4.74 -36.68
C GLN A 141 -14.58 5.87 -37.24
N GLY A 142 -13.93 6.93 -37.70
CA GLY A 142 -14.62 8.14 -38.11
C GLY A 142 -15.69 7.86 -39.15
N GLY A 143 -16.89 8.38 -38.90
CA GLY A 143 -17.79 8.80 -39.97
C GLY A 143 -17.68 10.31 -40.08
N MET A 144 -17.13 10.80 -41.20
CA MET A 144 -17.61 12.06 -41.76
C MET A 144 -19.12 11.94 -42.03
N LEU A 145 -19.76 13.10 -42.25
CA LEU A 145 -21.18 13.37 -42.53
C LEU A 145 -21.96 13.81 -41.27
N ALA A 146 -22.64 14.95 -41.20
CA ALA A 146 -22.84 16.04 -42.15
C ALA A 146 -23.29 17.28 -41.35
N ALA A 147 -23.05 18.46 -41.92
CA ALA A 147 -23.63 19.71 -41.48
C ALA A 147 -25.18 19.68 -41.53
N GLY A 148 -25.83 20.43 -40.63
CA GLY A 148 -27.28 20.60 -40.52
C GLY A 148 -27.84 19.75 -39.38
N VAL A 149 -28.45 20.29 -38.33
CA VAL A 149 -29.50 21.31 -38.32
C VAL A 149 -29.35 22.17 -37.07
N VAL A 150 -29.13 23.47 -37.29
CA VAL A 150 -29.46 24.55 -36.35
C VAL A 150 -30.98 24.62 -36.31
N GLY A 151 -31.60 24.51 -35.13
CA GLY A 151 -33.05 24.57 -35.08
C GLY A 151 -33.69 24.45 -33.71
N VAL A 152 -33.69 25.56 -32.98
CA VAL A 152 -34.80 26.01 -32.12
C VAL A 152 -34.97 25.27 -30.78
N LEU A 153 -34.48 25.92 -29.71
CA LEU A 153 -35.25 26.53 -28.61
C LEU A 153 -34.28 26.79 -27.45
N ALA A 154 -34.22 27.93 -26.78
CA ALA A 154 -34.79 29.25 -26.96
C ALA A 154 -34.15 30.11 -25.85
N VAL A 155 -33.75 31.33 -26.21
CA VAL A 155 -34.18 32.55 -25.51
C VAL A 155 -34.04 32.53 -23.98
N ALA A 156 -32.82 32.74 -23.50
CA ALA A 156 -32.51 33.53 -22.31
C ALA A 156 -30.98 33.73 -22.28
N VAL A 157 -30.51 34.87 -21.77
CA VAL A 157 -29.10 35.28 -21.56
C VAL A 157 -28.48 36.21 -22.63
N ALA A 158 -29.03 36.33 -23.84
CA ALA A 158 -28.58 37.37 -24.80
C ALA A 158 -29.12 38.79 -24.52
N ALA A 159 -29.70 39.03 -23.35
CA ALA A 159 -30.22 40.33 -22.91
C ALA A 159 -29.36 41.02 -21.82
N LEU A 160 -28.13 40.54 -21.58
CA LEU A 160 -27.25 41.06 -20.53
C LEU A 160 -25.92 41.65 -21.04
N TRP A 161 -25.79 41.89 -22.36
CA TRP A 161 -24.57 42.41 -22.97
C TRP A 161 -24.67 43.85 -23.52
N ALA A 162 -25.72 44.61 -23.16
CA ALA A 162 -25.94 45.94 -23.75
C ALA A 162 -26.23 47.08 -22.75
N VAL A 163 -25.93 46.96 -21.44
CA VAL A 163 -26.25 48.05 -20.48
C VAL A 163 -25.09 48.50 -19.58
N VAL A 164 -23.90 47.90 -19.60
CA VAL A 164 -22.78 48.43 -18.79
C VAL A 164 -21.50 48.54 -19.60
N TRP A 165 -21.56 49.40 -20.62
CA TRP A 165 -20.36 50.12 -21.06
C TRP A 165 -20.68 51.62 -21.15
N THR A 166 -20.71 52.28 -20.00
CA THR A 166 -20.32 53.69 -19.89
C THR A 166 -19.26 53.78 -18.80
N GLY A 167 -18.13 54.38 -19.17
CA GLY A 167 -16.85 54.14 -18.52
C GLY A 167 -16.60 54.85 -17.21
N SER A 168 -15.55 54.38 -16.53
CA SER A 168 -14.57 55.11 -15.70
C SER A 168 -13.93 54.11 -14.73
N GLY A 169 -12.64 54.29 -14.42
CA GLY A 169 -12.01 53.68 -13.25
C GLY A 169 -10.97 52.61 -13.56
N GLN A 170 -9.70 53.03 -13.50
CA GLN A 170 -8.59 52.16 -13.15
C GLN A 170 -8.84 51.53 -11.76
N GLY A 171 -8.44 50.26 -11.60
CA GLY A 171 -8.27 49.61 -10.30
C GLY A 171 -9.42 48.69 -9.91
N ALA A 172 -9.21 47.37 -10.09
CA ALA A 172 -9.69 46.25 -9.26
C ALA A 172 -9.75 44.95 -10.09
N LEU A 173 -8.59 44.38 -10.44
CA LEU A 173 -8.45 42.98 -10.84
C LEU A 173 -7.69 42.15 -9.78
N GLY A 174 -7.75 42.60 -8.54
CA GLY A 174 -7.53 41.78 -7.35
C GLY A 174 -8.81 41.87 -6.53
N THR A 175 -9.21 40.80 -5.84
CA THR A 175 -10.38 40.68 -4.91
C THR A 175 -11.71 40.11 -5.43
N ALA A 176 -11.72 39.32 -6.51
CA ALA A 176 -12.85 38.41 -6.79
C ALA A 176 -12.63 36.97 -6.28
N ALA A 177 -11.37 36.50 -6.20
CA ALA A 177 -11.04 35.18 -5.66
C ALA A 177 -11.16 35.10 -4.12
N GLU A 178 -11.10 36.22 -3.42
CA GLU A 178 -11.06 36.29 -1.96
C GLU A 178 -12.46 36.41 -1.32
N ARG A 179 -13.51 36.68 -2.12
CA ARG A 179 -14.91 36.78 -1.65
C ARG A 179 -15.79 35.59 -1.98
N LEU A 180 -15.28 34.59 -2.70
CA LEU A 180 -16.05 33.39 -3.08
C LEU A 180 -15.71 32.15 -2.24
N GLY A 181 -14.82 32.24 -1.25
CA GLY A 181 -14.52 31.11 -0.36
C GLY A 181 -14.05 29.84 -1.09
N LEU A 182 -13.63 29.95 -2.35
CA LEU A 182 -13.05 28.84 -3.14
C LEU A 182 -11.56 28.68 -2.81
N GLY A 183 -11.27 28.67 -1.51
CA GLY A 183 -10.07 28.06 -0.97
C GLY A 183 -10.46 26.71 -0.41
N ASP A 184 -10.89 25.75 -1.23
CA ASP A 184 -10.94 24.36 -0.78
C ASP A 184 -9.56 23.74 -1.01
N ALA A 185 -8.57 24.31 -0.31
CA ALA A 185 -7.41 23.57 0.13
C ALA A 185 -7.90 22.60 1.21
N ARG A 186 -8.61 21.54 0.82
CA ARG A 186 -8.72 20.38 1.71
C ARG A 186 -7.31 19.83 1.84
N PRO A 187 -6.76 19.71 3.05
CA PRO A 187 -5.51 19.01 3.23
C PRO A 187 -5.67 17.62 2.62
N ARG A 188 -4.71 17.17 1.82
CA ARG A 188 -4.55 15.73 1.60
C ARG A 188 -4.29 15.17 2.99
N THR A 189 -5.22 14.41 3.55
CA THR A 189 -4.95 13.63 4.76
C THR A 189 -3.73 12.78 4.47
N SER A 190 -2.73 12.76 5.35
CA SER A 190 -1.57 11.88 5.16
C SER A 190 -2.05 10.43 5.10
N GLU A 191 -1.31 9.53 4.45
CA GLU A 191 -1.66 8.10 4.42
C GLU A 191 -1.79 7.52 5.84
N GLU A 192 -0.96 8.00 6.76
CA GLU A 192 -1.09 7.77 8.21
C GLU A 192 -2.49 8.14 8.74
N GLU A 193 -3.02 9.31 8.37
CA GLU A 193 -4.37 9.74 8.79
C GLU A 193 -5.45 8.87 8.15
N SER A 194 -5.26 8.46 6.89
CA SER A 194 -6.16 7.49 6.24
C SER A 194 -6.20 6.16 6.99
N VAL A 195 -5.05 5.64 7.43
CA VAL A 195 -4.99 4.42 8.25
C VAL A 195 -5.79 4.60 9.53
N ARG A 196 -5.59 5.71 10.24
CA ARG A 196 -6.26 5.97 11.52
C ARG A 196 -7.77 6.08 11.38
N VAL A 197 -8.27 6.70 10.30
CA VAL A 197 -9.70 6.98 10.13
C VAL A 197 -10.43 5.83 9.44
N HIS A 198 -9.79 5.16 8.48
CA HIS A 198 -10.46 4.19 7.60
C HIS A 198 -10.03 2.75 7.84
N THR A 199 -8.74 2.51 8.09
CA THR A 199 -8.18 1.16 8.23
C THR A 199 -8.35 0.62 9.65
N ALA A 200 -8.05 1.43 10.68
CA ALA A 200 -8.10 0.98 12.07
C ALA A 200 -9.45 0.34 12.47
N PRO A 201 -10.63 0.90 12.11
CA PRO A 201 -11.90 0.25 12.41
C PRO A 201 -12.12 -1.09 11.70
N LEU A 202 -11.48 -1.32 10.55
CA LEU A 202 -11.55 -2.60 9.84
C LEU A 202 -10.67 -3.64 10.52
N VAL A 203 -9.42 -3.29 10.83
CA VAL A 203 -8.48 -4.14 11.57
C VAL A 203 -9.06 -4.56 12.93
N VAL A 204 -9.60 -3.61 13.71
CA VAL A 204 -10.21 -3.92 15.01
C VAL A 204 -11.38 -4.88 14.90
N ARG A 205 -12.19 -4.77 13.83
CA ARG A 205 -13.28 -5.73 13.58
C ARG A 205 -12.77 -7.12 13.17
N ALA A 206 -11.61 -7.19 12.52
CA ALA A 206 -10.98 -8.42 12.11
C ALA A 206 -10.25 -9.12 13.28
N LEU A 207 -9.84 -8.37 14.30
CA LEU A 207 -9.25 -8.87 15.55
C LEU A 207 -10.27 -9.62 16.44
N ASP A 208 -10.88 -10.69 15.95
CA ASP A 208 -11.92 -11.45 16.65
C ASP A 208 -11.36 -12.47 17.68
N TYR A 209 -10.53 -11.99 18.60
CA TYR A 209 -9.84 -12.80 19.63
C TYR A 209 -10.77 -13.47 20.66
N GLU A 210 -12.04 -13.08 20.73
CA GLU A 210 -13.07 -13.73 21.56
C GLU A 210 -13.76 -14.89 20.84
N ASP A 211 -13.57 -15.03 19.52
CA ASP A 211 -14.14 -16.14 18.76
C ASP A 211 -13.59 -17.49 19.27
N ALA A 212 -14.47 -18.49 19.34
CA ALA A 212 -14.12 -19.78 19.90
C ALA A 212 -13.06 -20.53 19.07
N LEU A 213 -13.06 -20.40 17.74
CA LEU A 213 -12.06 -21.02 16.88
C LEU A 213 -10.69 -20.36 17.14
N THR A 214 -10.63 -19.04 17.14
CA THR A 214 -9.42 -18.26 17.44
C THR A 214 -8.86 -18.60 18.81
N ARG A 215 -9.70 -18.46 19.86
CA ARG A 215 -9.31 -18.71 21.25
C ARG A 215 -8.84 -20.15 21.48
N ASN A 216 -9.61 -21.15 21.03
CA ASN A 216 -9.27 -22.55 21.27
C ASN A 216 -8.01 -22.98 20.51
N THR A 217 -7.79 -22.43 19.31
CA THR A 217 -6.56 -22.67 18.54
C THR A 217 -5.35 -22.06 19.25
N ALA A 218 -5.46 -20.81 19.68
CA ALA A 218 -4.41 -20.12 20.45
C ALA A 218 -4.06 -20.84 21.75
N VAL A 219 -5.07 -21.21 22.56
CA VAL A 219 -4.87 -21.93 23.84
C VAL A 219 -4.19 -23.28 23.60
N ARG A 220 -4.63 -24.05 22.60
CA ARG A 220 -4.05 -25.37 22.29
C ARG A 220 -2.58 -25.27 21.87
N ILE A 221 -2.24 -24.24 21.09
CA ILE A 221 -0.85 -23.98 20.72
C ILE A 221 -0.07 -23.52 21.94
N ALA A 222 -0.56 -22.53 22.69
CA ALA A 222 0.11 -21.95 23.85
C ALA A 222 0.31 -22.95 25.00
N ALA A 223 -0.55 -23.95 25.16
CA ALA A 223 -0.50 -24.96 26.23
C ALA A 223 0.83 -25.75 26.33
N GLY A 224 1.71 -25.69 25.32
CA GLY A 224 3.07 -26.20 25.45
C GLY A 224 4.01 -25.34 26.32
N GLU A 225 3.53 -24.19 26.79
CA GLU A 225 4.17 -23.23 27.68
C GLU A 225 3.11 -22.78 28.71
N GLU A 226 3.08 -23.40 29.88
CA GLU A 226 2.02 -23.19 30.88
C GLU A 226 2.21 -21.89 31.68
N GLY A 227 1.08 -21.27 32.09
CA GLY A 227 1.06 -20.12 32.99
C GLY A 227 0.38 -18.88 32.42
N PRO A 228 0.44 -17.75 33.16
CA PRO A 228 0.02 -16.43 32.67
C PRO A 228 0.75 -16.05 31.38
N PHE A 229 0.27 -15.05 30.65
CA PHE A 229 0.89 -14.64 29.39
C PHE A 229 2.40 -14.38 29.52
N HIS A 230 3.20 -14.97 28.62
CA HIS A 230 4.65 -14.75 28.57
C HIS A 230 5.27 -14.91 27.17
N VAL A 231 6.50 -14.44 26.99
CA VAL A 231 7.16 -14.35 25.66
C VAL A 231 7.30 -15.70 24.95
N GLU A 232 7.53 -16.80 25.67
CA GLU A 232 7.64 -18.13 25.06
C GLU A 232 6.30 -18.62 24.48
N GLN A 233 5.15 -18.24 25.06
CA GLN A 233 3.84 -18.49 24.46
C GLN A 233 3.67 -17.71 23.16
N ALA A 234 4.03 -16.42 23.15
CA ALA A 234 4.03 -15.59 21.94
C ALA A 234 4.95 -16.17 20.86
N ALA A 235 6.17 -16.59 21.21
CA ALA A 235 7.11 -17.23 20.30
C ALA A 235 6.58 -18.54 19.73
N ARG A 236 5.85 -19.32 20.55
CA ARG A 236 5.23 -20.57 20.13
C ARG A 236 4.10 -20.36 19.13
N ILE A 237 3.21 -19.39 19.40
CA ILE A 237 2.14 -19.00 18.47
C ILE A 237 2.76 -18.49 17.17
N TRP A 238 3.70 -17.56 17.26
CA TRP A 238 4.40 -17.02 16.09
C TRP A 238 5.04 -18.12 15.24
N THR A 239 5.77 -19.06 15.87
CA THR A 239 6.43 -20.17 15.16
C THR A 239 5.41 -21.05 14.45
N HIS A 240 4.26 -21.32 15.09
CA HIS A 240 3.20 -22.11 14.49
C HIS A 240 2.60 -21.38 13.28
N VAL A 241 2.09 -20.17 13.46
CA VAL A 241 1.46 -19.39 12.40
C VAL A 241 2.44 -19.21 11.23
N ARG A 242 3.70 -18.85 11.50
CA ARG A 242 4.73 -18.66 10.47
C ARG A 242 5.03 -19.93 9.66
N ARG A 243 4.94 -21.10 10.28
CA ARG A 243 5.22 -22.39 9.64
C ARG A 243 4.05 -22.84 8.77
N GLU A 244 2.83 -22.64 9.25
CA GLU A 244 1.62 -22.99 8.48
C GLU A 244 1.32 -21.95 7.39
N TRP A 245 1.86 -20.73 7.51
CA TRP A 245 1.46 -19.61 6.65
C TRP A 245 1.65 -19.85 5.15
N SER A 246 0.57 -19.61 4.40
CA SER A 246 0.58 -19.58 2.94
C SER A 246 0.23 -18.20 2.43
N TYR A 247 1.20 -17.51 1.82
CA TYR A 247 0.96 -16.14 1.33
C TYR A 247 0.04 -16.13 0.10
N VAL A 248 -1.13 -15.52 0.24
CA VAL A 248 -2.13 -15.37 -0.81
C VAL A 248 -2.66 -13.94 -0.76
N ASN A 249 -2.59 -13.25 -1.88
CA ASN A 249 -3.00 -11.86 -1.96
C ASN A 249 -4.50 -11.74 -1.83
N ASP A 250 -4.90 -10.61 -1.28
CA ASP A 250 -6.26 -10.14 -1.44
C ASP A 250 -6.72 -10.00 -2.90
N PRO A 251 -8.06 -10.04 -3.10
CA PRO A 251 -8.67 -9.62 -4.34
C PRO A 251 -8.19 -8.22 -4.73
N ARG A 252 -7.27 -8.22 -5.69
CA ARG A 252 -6.62 -7.04 -6.25
C ARG A 252 -7.54 -5.80 -6.25
N GLY A 253 -7.17 -4.78 -5.49
CA GLY A 253 -7.85 -3.50 -5.43
C GLY A 253 -8.74 -3.25 -4.22
N GLU A 254 -8.98 -4.28 -3.44
CA GLU A 254 -9.56 -4.20 -2.12
C GLU A 254 -8.50 -4.67 -1.13
N GLU A 255 -8.50 -4.03 0.04
CA GLU A 255 -7.79 -4.54 1.21
C GLU A 255 -8.87 -5.21 2.06
N TYR A 256 -8.79 -6.53 2.15
CA TYR A 256 -9.71 -7.37 2.88
C TYR A 256 -9.02 -7.89 4.13
N PHE A 257 -9.26 -7.20 5.24
CA PHE A 257 -8.80 -7.63 6.55
C PHE A 257 -9.57 -8.88 6.99
N ALA A 258 -9.03 -10.07 6.74
CA ALA A 258 -9.70 -11.32 7.12
C ALA A 258 -9.76 -11.43 8.63
N ARG A 259 -10.89 -11.94 9.14
CA ARG A 259 -11.01 -12.23 10.56
C ARG A 259 -10.01 -13.30 10.97
N SER A 260 -9.48 -13.24 12.18
CA SER A 260 -8.58 -14.29 12.68
C SER A 260 -9.23 -15.68 12.59
N SER A 261 -10.52 -15.81 12.91
CA SER A 261 -11.25 -17.08 12.77
C SER A 261 -11.34 -17.56 11.31
N GLU A 262 -11.49 -16.64 10.35
CA GLU A 262 -11.51 -16.93 8.92
C GLU A 262 -10.13 -17.36 8.42
N THR A 263 -9.06 -16.66 8.81
CA THR A 263 -7.68 -17.03 8.48
C THR A 263 -7.33 -18.43 9.00
N ILE A 264 -7.77 -18.77 10.22
CA ILE A 264 -7.57 -20.12 10.78
C ILE A 264 -8.37 -21.16 10.00
N ALA A 265 -9.62 -20.86 9.62
CA ALA A 265 -10.45 -21.76 8.83
C ALA A 265 -9.92 -21.98 7.40
N ASN A 266 -9.14 -21.03 6.88
CA ASN A 266 -8.48 -21.07 5.58
C ASN A 266 -7.02 -21.57 5.66
N ASP A 267 -6.71 -22.43 6.64
CA ASP A 267 -5.38 -23.06 6.80
C ASP A 267 -4.23 -22.03 6.88
N PHE A 268 -4.43 -20.91 7.58
CA PHE A 268 -3.45 -19.84 7.73
C PHE A 268 -2.98 -19.27 6.38
N ALA A 269 -3.91 -19.06 5.45
CA ALA A 269 -3.66 -18.40 4.18
C ALA A 269 -4.21 -16.98 4.16
N GLY A 270 -3.44 -16.07 3.55
CA GLY A 270 -3.76 -14.65 3.46
C GLY A 270 -2.52 -13.83 3.14
N ASP A 271 -2.62 -12.50 3.21
CA ASP A 271 -1.47 -11.64 3.04
C ASP A 271 -0.94 -11.01 4.34
N CYS A 272 -0.42 -9.78 4.31
CA CYS A 272 0.43 -9.28 5.41
C CYS A 272 -0.39 -8.83 6.61
N ASP A 273 -1.52 -8.17 6.39
CA ASP A 273 -2.42 -7.76 7.47
C ASP A 273 -3.16 -8.97 8.03
N ASP A 274 -3.58 -9.95 7.21
CA ASP A 274 -4.15 -11.20 7.68
C ASP A 274 -3.21 -11.94 8.65
N PHE A 275 -1.91 -11.98 8.33
CA PHE A 275 -0.89 -12.57 9.19
C PHE A 275 -0.81 -11.81 10.52
N ALA A 276 -0.75 -10.47 10.45
CA ALA A 276 -0.69 -9.63 11.63
C ALA A 276 -1.95 -9.79 12.50
N ILE A 277 -3.13 -9.81 11.88
CA ILE A 277 -4.43 -9.93 12.55
C ILE A 277 -4.56 -11.28 13.25
N VAL A 278 -4.33 -12.40 12.56
CA VAL A 278 -4.49 -13.73 13.17
C VAL A 278 -3.52 -13.90 14.34
N LEU A 279 -2.28 -13.43 14.18
CA LEU A 279 -1.24 -13.53 15.18
C LEU A 279 -1.58 -12.67 16.41
N SER A 280 -1.97 -11.41 16.18
CA SER A 280 -2.41 -10.49 17.23
C SER A 280 -3.60 -11.06 17.97
N SER A 281 -4.65 -11.52 17.27
CA SER A 281 -5.83 -12.09 17.91
C SER A 281 -5.51 -13.31 18.77
N MET A 282 -4.70 -14.24 18.27
CA MET A 282 -4.32 -15.43 19.03
C MET A 282 -3.53 -15.08 20.30
N ILE A 283 -2.61 -14.12 20.22
CA ILE A 283 -1.86 -13.64 21.39
C ILE A 283 -2.79 -12.93 22.39
N THR A 284 -3.72 -12.10 21.92
CA THR A 284 -4.73 -11.45 22.77
C THR A 284 -5.65 -12.45 23.44
N SER A 285 -6.07 -13.52 22.75
CA SER A 285 -6.91 -14.57 23.34
C SER A 285 -6.30 -15.24 24.57
N ILE A 286 -4.97 -15.27 24.69
CA ILE A 286 -4.26 -15.85 25.83
C ILE A 286 -3.77 -14.80 26.84
N GLY A 287 -4.19 -13.54 26.67
CA GLY A 287 -3.92 -12.45 27.61
C GLY A 287 -2.71 -11.57 27.28
N GLY A 288 -2.17 -11.65 26.06
CA GLY A 288 -1.11 -10.75 25.61
C GLY A 288 -1.63 -9.42 25.07
N ASP A 289 -0.90 -8.34 25.34
CA ASP A 289 -1.16 -7.03 24.75
C ASP A 289 -0.40 -6.88 23.43
N VAL A 290 -1.11 -6.47 22.39
CA VAL A 290 -0.63 -6.45 21.01
C VAL A 290 -1.10 -5.21 20.28
N ARG A 291 -0.37 -4.87 19.22
CA ARG A 291 -0.81 -3.90 18.23
C ARG A 291 -0.48 -4.39 16.83
N VAL A 292 -1.38 -4.10 15.90
CA VAL A 292 -1.11 -4.26 14.47
C VAL A 292 -0.48 -2.96 13.98
N VAL A 293 0.64 -3.04 13.28
CA VAL A 293 1.33 -1.89 12.73
C VAL A 293 1.13 -1.88 11.22
N MET A 294 0.55 -0.79 10.72
CA MET A 294 0.53 -0.47 9.29
C MET A 294 1.68 0.49 9.00
N MET A 295 2.46 0.21 7.97
CA MET A 295 3.58 1.06 7.57
C MET A 295 3.66 1.21 6.06
N ASP A 296 4.38 2.24 5.62
CA ASP A 296 4.88 2.33 4.25
C ASP A 296 6.39 2.53 4.27
N GLY A 297 7.05 2.12 3.21
CA GLY A 297 8.49 2.16 3.07
C GLY A 297 8.96 2.07 1.62
N PRO A 298 10.28 2.01 1.38
CA PRO A 298 10.83 1.93 0.03
C PRO A 298 10.36 0.70 -0.78
N ALA A 299 9.88 -0.32 -0.08
CA ALA A 299 9.36 -1.57 -0.63
C ALA A 299 7.82 -1.61 -0.72
N GLY A 300 7.14 -0.51 -0.40
CA GLY A 300 5.68 -0.41 -0.37
C GLY A 300 5.07 -0.61 1.01
N GLY A 301 3.74 -0.58 1.02
CA GLY A 301 2.94 -0.78 2.23
C GLY A 301 3.11 -2.19 2.79
N HIS A 302 3.15 -2.30 4.12
CA HIS A 302 3.27 -3.56 4.83
C HIS A 302 2.49 -3.50 6.15
N ALA A 303 2.06 -4.67 6.62
CA ALA A 303 1.43 -4.83 7.91
C ALA A 303 2.15 -5.93 8.70
N TYR A 304 2.32 -5.69 10.00
CA TYR A 304 2.94 -6.65 10.91
C TYR A 304 2.41 -6.47 12.34
N ALA A 305 2.72 -7.40 13.23
CA ALA A 305 2.31 -7.31 14.63
C ALA A 305 3.49 -6.95 15.54
N GLU A 306 3.19 -6.25 16.64
CA GLU A 306 4.08 -6.15 17.79
C GLU A 306 3.36 -6.63 19.04
N VAL A 307 4.11 -7.26 19.95
CA VAL A 307 3.59 -7.72 21.24
C VAL A 307 4.31 -7.03 22.38
N CYS A 308 3.55 -6.57 23.36
CA CYS A 308 4.11 -6.02 24.58
C CYS A 308 4.59 -7.15 25.50
N ILE A 309 5.85 -7.07 25.90
CA ILE A 309 6.42 -7.85 26.99
C ILE A 309 6.87 -6.89 28.08
N GLU A 310 6.23 -7.00 29.25
CA GLU A 310 6.58 -6.24 30.47
C GLU A 310 7.86 -6.79 31.11
N SER A 311 8.98 -6.68 30.40
CA SER A 311 10.32 -7.04 30.86
C SER A 311 11.35 -6.14 30.18
N ASP A 312 12.62 -6.27 30.56
CA ASP A 312 13.71 -5.61 29.84
C ASP A 312 14.13 -6.42 28.61
N ALA A 313 14.65 -5.73 27.59
CA ALA A 313 15.01 -6.35 26.32
C ALA A 313 16.07 -7.45 26.44
N ARG A 314 16.96 -7.38 27.43
CA ARG A 314 18.02 -8.37 27.63
C ARG A 314 17.43 -9.66 28.17
N ASP A 315 16.49 -9.59 29.12
CA ASP A 315 15.74 -10.77 29.58
C ASP A 315 14.95 -11.41 28.44
N VAL A 316 14.21 -10.61 27.67
CA VAL A 316 13.41 -11.08 26.52
C VAL A 316 14.29 -11.83 25.51
N ALA A 317 15.43 -11.26 25.10
CA ALA A 317 16.37 -11.91 24.19
C ALA A 317 16.92 -13.23 24.75
N GLN A 318 17.30 -13.26 26.03
CA GLN A 318 17.80 -14.47 26.66
C GLN A 318 16.75 -15.58 26.75
N ARG A 319 15.50 -15.23 27.06
CA ARG A 319 14.37 -16.15 27.13
C ARG A 319 14.07 -16.77 25.77
N LEU A 320 13.95 -15.94 24.73
CA LEU A 320 13.80 -16.39 23.34
C LEU A 320 14.98 -17.29 22.90
N SER A 321 16.21 -16.89 23.22
CA SER A 321 17.41 -17.69 22.95
C SER A 321 17.36 -19.07 23.61
N ARG A 322 16.92 -19.16 24.87
CA ARG A 322 16.75 -20.46 25.57
C ARG A 322 15.63 -21.29 24.96
N TYR A 323 14.50 -20.66 24.63
CA TYR A 323 13.34 -21.30 24.03
C TYR A 323 13.69 -21.98 22.70
N TYR A 324 14.27 -21.23 21.76
CA TYR A 324 14.57 -21.76 20.42
C TYR A 324 15.72 -22.77 20.43
N ARG A 325 16.72 -22.63 21.32
CA ARG A 325 17.78 -23.65 21.46
C ARG A 325 17.23 -25.02 21.85
N ARG A 326 16.24 -25.08 22.75
CA ARG A 326 15.61 -26.34 23.19
C ARG A 326 14.80 -27.02 22.09
N ARG A 327 14.22 -26.26 21.16
CA ARG A 327 13.28 -26.78 20.15
C ARG A 327 13.85 -26.93 18.74
N GLN A 328 14.87 -26.16 18.38
CA GLN A 328 15.49 -26.18 17.05
C GLN A 328 16.83 -26.94 17.05
N ASN A 329 17.03 -27.90 17.97
CA ASN A 329 18.28 -28.64 18.13
C ASN A 329 19.55 -27.74 18.16
N GLY A 330 19.43 -26.55 18.77
CA GLY A 330 20.52 -25.56 18.83
C GLY A 330 20.83 -24.80 17.54
N GLN A 331 20.06 -24.95 16.46
CA GLN A 331 20.34 -24.32 15.16
C GLN A 331 20.05 -22.81 15.13
N GLN A 332 19.08 -22.33 15.92
CA GLN A 332 18.77 -20.91 16.02
C GLN A 332 19.13 -20.35 17.39
N ARG A 333 19.89 -19.27 17.37
CA ARG A 333 20.28 -18.50 18.55
C ARG A 333 19.87 -17.05 18.33
N ILE A 334 18.84 -16.63 19.06
CA ILE A 334 18.40 -15.22 19.07
C ILE A 334 19.28 -14.50 20.08
N ASP A 335 20.36 -13.88 19.61
CA ASP A 335 21.30 -13.13 20.47
C ASP A 335 20.93 -11.64 20.57
N GLN A 336 20.16 -11.14 19.61
CA GLN A 336 19.68 -9.77 19.55
C GLN A 336 18.19 -9.79 19.20
N ILE A 337 17.46 -8.82 19.76
CA ILE A 337 16.08 -8.54 19.38
C ILE A 337 15.98 -7.07 18.95
N HIS A 338 15.02 -6.81 18.07
CA HIS A 338 14.55 -5.49 17.72
C HIS A 338 13.16 -5.30 18.31
N PHE A 339 12.97 -4.12 18.89
CA PHE A 339 11.77 -3.76 19.60
C PHE A 339 11.64 -2.23 19.62
N ARG A 340 10.44 -1.78 19.96
CA ARG A 340 10.20 -0.40 20.40
C ARG A 340 9.92 -0.38 21.90
N SER A 341 10.14 0.75 22.54
CA SER A 341 9.76 0.98 23.93
C SER A 341 8.78 2.14 24.02
N SER A 342 7.82 2.08 24.93
CA SER A 342 6.95 3.21 25.27
C SER A 342 6.77 3.33 26.78
N GLU A 343 6.11 4.39 27.24
CA GLU A 343 5.77 4.54 28.66
C GLU A 343 4.89 3.40 29.19
N ARG A 344 4.11 2.76 28.30
CA ARG A 344 3.17 1.68 28.62
C ARG A 344 3.78 0.29 28.54
N CYS A 345 4.91 0.13 27.85
CA CYS A 345 5.51 -1.18 27.64
C CYS A 345 7.04 -1.11 27.50
N GLY A 346 7.73 -1.97 28.26
CA GLY A 346 9.18 -2.08 28.20
C GLY A 346 9.68 -2.56 26.84
N VAL A 347 9.01 -3.56 26.24
CA VAL A 347 9.41 -4.17 24.97
C VAL A 347 8.19 -4.45 24.10
N TRP A 348 7.98 -3.63 23.07
CA TRP A 348 7.15 -3.97 21.90
C TRP A 348 7.99 -4.79 20.93
N LEU A 349 7.95 -6.11 21.11
CA LEU A 349 8.75 -7.05 20.33
C LEU A 349 8.22 -7.13 18.89
N ASN A 350 9.10 -6.96 17.90
CA ASN A 350 8.74 -7.09 16.49
C ASN A 350 8.32 -8.54 16.16
N LEU A 351 7.13 -8.73 15.61
CA LEU A 351 6.66 -10.04 15.15
C LEU A 351 6.49 -10.13 13.63
N ASP A 352 7.08 -9.20 12.88
CA ASP A 352 7.11 -9.24 11.42
C ASP A 352 7.67 -10.58 10.92
N TRP A 353 6.87 -11.26 10.09
CA TRP A 353 7.21 -12.57 9.55
C TRP A 353 8.43 -12.55 8.62
N ASN A 354 8.73 -11.39 8.02
CA ASN A 354 9.83 -11.14 7.11
C ASN A 354 11.14 -11.09 7.89
N ALA A 355 11.06 -10.81 9.19
CA ALA A 355 12.19 -10.75 10.09
C ALA A 355 12.71 -12.16 10.47
N GLY A 356 11.99 -13.22 10.10
CA GLY A 356 12.44 -14.62 10.20
C GLY A 356 12.42 -15.22 11.61
N VAL A 357 12.39 -14.39 12.66
CA VAL A 357 12.24 -14.77 14.08
C VAL A 357 11.47 -13.69 14.84
N PRO A 358 10.82 -14.00 15.98
CA PRO A 358 10.33 -12.98 16.90
C PRO A 358 11.47 -12.12 17.40
N GLY A 359 11.31 -10.81 17.31
CA GLY A 359 12.35 -9.82 17.58
C GLY A 359 13.37 -9.66 16.45
N GLY A 360 13.11 -10.15 15.23
CA GLY A 360 13.97 -9.85 14.08
C GLY A 360 13.91 -8.37 13.67
N SER A 361 14.77 -7.96 12.75
CA SER A 361 14.90 -6.56 12.30
C SER A 361 13.62 -6.00 11.69
N TYR A 362 13.37 -4.72 11.90
CA TYR A 362 12.35 -3.96 11.17
C TYR A 362 12.76 -3.72 9.72
N GLY A 363 11.78 -3.66 8.83
CA GLY A 363 11.96 -3.11 7.49
C GLY A 363 12.24 -1.60 7.54
N ALA A 364 12.67 -1.03 6.41
CA ALA A 364 12.78 0.42 6.28
C ALA A 364 11.37 1.02 6.22
N GLU A 365 11.06 1.92 7.15
CA GLU A 365 9.77 2.58 7.29
C GLU A 365 9.93 4.08 6.98
N GLU A 366 9.09 4.60 6.08
CA GLU A 366 8.90 6.04 5.91
C GLU A 366 7.91 6.57 6.97
N TRP A 367 6.87 5.79 7.27
CA TRP A 367 5.95 6.03 8.37
C TRP A 367 5.37 4.72 8.91
N ALA A 368 4.93 4.73 10.17
CA ALA A 368 4.24 3.61 10.80
C ALA A 368 3.14 4.09 11.76
N VAL A 369 2.02 3.38 11.78
CA VAL A 369 0.87 3.61 12.66
C VAL A 369 0.51 2.31 13.36
N ALA A 370 0.58 2.31 14.69
CA ALA A 370 0.07 1.23 15.52
C ALA A 370 -1.45 1.37 15.69
N ILE A 371 -2.15 0.24 15.59
CA ILE A 371 -3.57 0.05 15.87
C ILE A 371 -3.67 -0.95 17.03
N TYR A 372 -4.18 -0.49 18.16
CA TYR A 372 -4.40 -1.30 19.35
C TYR A 372 -5.74 -2.03 19.27
N THR A 373 -5.89 -3.08 20.08
CA THR A 373 -7.11 -3.93 20.12
C THR A 373 -8.37 -3.15 20.52
N ASP A 374 -8.22 -2.07 21.30
CA ASP A 374 -9.30 -1.16 21.69
C ASP A 374 -9.62 -0.08 20.63
N GLY A 375 -8.92 -0.08 19.51
CA GLY A 375 -9.04 0.90 18.43
C GLY A 375 -8.31 2.21 18.64
N HIS A 376 -7.58 2.37 19.76
CA HIS A 376 -6.61 3.44 19.88
C HIS A 376 -5.56 3.34 18.75
N THR A 377 -5.09 4.48 18.25
CA THR A 377 -4.04 4.54 17.23
C THR A 377 -2.91 5.48 17.64
N GLU A 378 -1.69 5.09 17.34
CA GLU A 378 -0.48 5.84 17.68
C GLU A 378 0.46 5.89 16.49
N ARG A 379 0.97 7.08 16.18
CA ARG A 379 2.05 7.22 15.19
C ARG A 379 3.35 6.74 15.83
N LEU A 380 4.03 5.82 15.19
CA LEU A 380 5.33 5.33 15.63
C LEU A 380 6.44 6.16 14.99
N THR A 381 7.54 6.35 15.71
CA THR A 381 8.79 6.80 15.10
C THR A 381 9.28 5.76 14.10
N ALA A 382 10.16 6.09 13.15
CA ALA A 382 10.79 5.04 12.34
C ALA A 382 11.59 4.11 13.26
N ALA A 383 11.51 2.80 13.03
CA ALA A 383 12.29 1.83 13.78
C ALA A 383 13.78 2.16 13.63
N ALA A 384 14.51 2.22 14.75
CA ALA A 384 15.96 2.42 14.69
C ALA A 384 16.59 1.22 13.97
N GLY A 385 17.01 1.43 12.72
CA GLY A 385 17.84 0.49 11.98
C GLY A 385 19.14 0.27 12.74
N GLU A 386 19.35 -0.96 13.19
CA GLU A 386 20.56 -1.49 13.84
C GLU A 386 21.01 -0.79 15.15
N GLY A 387 20.85 -1.49 16.28
CA GLY A 387 21.76 -1.34 17.42
C GLY A 387 21.58 -0.16 18.36
N GLY A 388 20.46 0.56 18.33
CA GLY A 388 20.14 1.55 19.36
C GLY A 388 19.37 0.91 20.51
N ALA A 389 20.05 0.47 21.56
CA ALA A 389 19.42 0.44 22.87
C ALA A 389 18.89 1.86 23.13
N THR A 390 17.59 2.09 23.01
CA THR A 390 16.98 3.22 23.69
C THR A 390 17.26 2.97 25.16
N THR A 391 18.14 3.78 25.73
CA THR A 391 18.34 3.83 27.18
C THR A 391 16.95 3.85 27.80
N PRO A 392 16.60 2.90 28.69
CA PRO A 392 15.30 2.93 29.33
C PRO A 392 15.14 4.31 30.00
N PRO A 393 13.95 4.90 30.02
CA PRO A 393 13.71 6.05 30.88
C PRO A 393 14.16 5.67 32.29
N ASN A 394 14.99 6.52 32.91
CA ASN A 394 15.43 6.34 34.28
C ASN A 394 14.17 6.22 35.14
N PHE A 395 13.81 5.00 35.54
CA PHE A 395 12.80 4.79 36.57
C PHE A 395 13.43 5.23 37.89
N THR A 396 13.37 6.54 38.16
CA THR A 396 13.52 7.03 39.52
C THR A 396 12.35 6.51 40.32
N THR A 397 12.61 5.50 41.15
CA THR A 397 11.75 5.12 42.26
C THR A 397 11.35 6.39 43.04
N PRO A 398 10.06 6.64 43.29
CA PRO A 398 9.69 7.67 44.25
C PRO A 398 10.21 7.27 45.64
N PRO A 399 10.77 8.20 46.42
CA PRO A 399 11.31 7.87 47.73
C PRO A 399 10.19 7.56 48.73
N ARG A 400 9.95 6.27 49.01
CA ARG A 400 10.26 5.56 50.27
C ARG A 400 9.44 4.30 50.41
#